data_AF-A0A2V7JBK9-F1
#
_entry.id   AF-A0A2V7JBK9-F1
#
_cell.length_a   1.000
_cell.length_b   1.000
_cell.length_c   1.000
_cell.angle_alpha   90.00
_cell.angle_beta   90.00
_cell.angle_gamma   90.00
#
_symmetry.space_group_name_H-M   'P 1'
#
loop_
_entity.id
_entity.type
_entity.pdbx_description
1 polymer ?
#
loop_
_entity_poly.entity_id
_entity_poly.type
_entity_poly.pdbx_seq_one_letter_code
_entity_poly.pdbx_strand_id
1 'polypeptide(L)'
;MDRAIRRVRLALQASYAHVGLTAAAPNLTLTDNSAGELFEGQLLVNFQVVGIGSSGAIRAEVGPSLHLWKSEDETRSRGGVVAAAAYEWPVARRFSGAIRLEGILSKSWFDPGDLPSELERRVTWRYGVGLGLRYRL
;
A
#
# COMPACT_ATOMS: atom_id res chain seq x y z
N MET A 1 1.52 -29.72 -15.09
CA MET A 1 0.97 -28.38 -14.78
C MET A 1 1.07 -27.99 -13.29
N ASP A 2 1.84 -28.70 -12.44
CA ASP A 2 1.88 -28.48 -10.98
C ASP A 2 2.86 -27.41 -10.45
N ARG A 3 3.90 -27.05 -11.21
CA ARG A 3 4.97 -26.17 -10.68
C ARG A 3 4.60 -24.69 -10.67
N ALA A 4 3.67 -24.27 -11.54
CA ALA A 4 3.26 -22.87 -11.70
C ALA A 4 2.27 -22.43 -10.61
N ILE A 5 1.33 -23.30 -10.23
CA ILE A 5 0.29 -23.00 -9.24
C ILE A 5 0.91 -22.78 -7.84
N ARG A 6 2.05 -23.42 -7.53
CA ARG A 6 2.74 -23.23 -6.24
C ARG A 6 3.41 -21.85 -6.07
N ARG A 7 3.57 -21.09 -7.17
CA ARG A 7 4.24 -19.77 -7.18
C ARG A 7 3.27 -18.59 -7.08
N VAL A 8 1.97 -18.83 -7.28
CA VAL A 8 0.94 -17.79 -7.24
C VAL A 8 0.13 -17.96 -5.94
N ARG A 9 -0.07 -16.87 -5.21
CA ARG A 9 -0.91 -16.85 -4.00
C ARG A 9 -1.82 -15.63 -4.02
N LEU A 10 -2.97 -15.76 -3.38
CA LEU A 10 -3.83 -14.63 -3.09
C LEU A 10 -3.60 -14.18 -1.65
N ALA A 11 -3.56 -12.88 -1.43
CA ALA A 11 -3.52 -12.27 -0.12
C ALA A 11 -4.54 -11.14 -0.05
N LEU A 12 -5.07 -10.93 1.16
CA LEU A 12 -5.87 -9.77 1.51
C LEU A 12 -5.04 -8.95 2.49
N GLN A 13 -4.97 -7.65 2.26
CA GLN A 13 -4.32 -6.70 3.15
C GLN A 13 -5.30 -5.59 3.49
N ALA A 14 -5.36 -5.24 4.77
CA ALA A 14 -6.05 -4.06 5.25
C ALA A 14 -5.10 -3.24 6.11
N SER A 15 -5.11 -1.93 5.95
CA SER A 15 -4.35 -0.98 6.77
C SER A 15 -5.27 0.13 7.26
N TYR A 16 -4.93 0.68 8.42
CA TYR A 16 -5.57 1.84 8.99
C TYR A 16 -4.48 2.80 9.45
N ALA A 17 -4.57 4.06 9.04
CA ALA A 17 -3.64 5.11 9.38
C ALA A 17 -4.38 6.41 9.67
N HIS A 18 -3.89 7.17 10.65
CA HIS A 18 -4.28 8.57 10.79
C HIS A 18 -3.43 9.40 9.83
N VAL A 19 -4.08 10.29 9.10
CA VAL A 19 -3.47 11.13 8.08
C VAL A 19 -3.48 12.56 8.56
N GLY A 20 -2.29 13.13 8.74
CA GLY A 20 -2.15 14.54 9.05
C GLY A 20 -2.08 15.39 7.79
N LEU A 21 -2.79 16.52 7.78
CA LEU A 21 -2.61 17.53 6.74
C LEU A 21 -1.45 18.44 7.15
N THR A 22 -0.45 18.56 6.28
CA THR A 22 0.63 19.54 6.46
C THR A 22 0.52 20.61 5.39
N ALA A 23 0.18 21.83 5.81
CA ALA A 23 0.25 23.02 4.98
C ALA A 23 1.60 23.71 5.20
N ALA A 24 2.36 23.92 4.14
CA ALA A 24 3.65 24.61 4.17
C ALA A 24 3.56 25.96 3.44
N ALA A 25 3.79 27.04 4.18
CA ALA A 25 4.02 28.40 3.67
C ALA A 25 5.52 28.75 3.84
N PRO A 26 6.05 29.80 3.18
CA PRO A 26 7.48 30.15 3.18
C PRO A 26 8.13 30.27 4.57
N ASN A 27 7.34 30.43 5.63
CA ASN A 27 7.77 30.59 7.02
C ASN A 27 6.86 29.87 8.05
N LEU A 28 5.96 28.97 7.62
CA LEU A 28 5.03 28.31 8.53
C LEU A 28 4.67 26.92 8.04
N THR A 29 4.89 25.91 8.88
CA THR A 29 4.44 24.55 8.65
C THR A 29 3.36 24.24 9.68
N LEU A 30 2.11 24.20 9.25
CA LEU A 30 0.97 23.77 10.07
C LEU A 30 0.73 22.30 9.79
N THR A 31 1.00 21.44 10.77
CA THR A 31 0.68 20.02 10.71
C THR A 31 -0.46 19.73 11.67
N ASP A 32 -1.64 19.48 11.13
CA ASP A 32 -2.78 18.97 11.88
C ASP A 32 -2.80 17.45 11.75
N ASN A 33 -2.54 16.73 12.84
CA ASN A 33 -2.49 15.27 12.88
C ASN A 33 -3.86 14.62 13.17
N SER A 34 -4.93 15.42 13.32
CA SER A 34 -6.31 14.97 13.56
C SER A 34 -7.23 15.09 12.33
N ALA A 35 -6.69 15.55 11.20
CA ALA A 35 -7.48 15.97 10.04
C ALA A 35 -8.20 14.83 9.28
N GLY A 36 -7.80 13.56 9.45
CA GLY A 36 -8.51 12.46 8.82
C GLY A 36 -8.05 11.05 9.19
N GLU A 37 -8.94 10.10 8.88
CA GLU A 37 -8.71 8.67 8.98
C GLU A 37 -8.58 8.08 7.57
N LEU A 38 -7.59 7.21 7.37
CA LEU A 38 -7.38 6.48 6.12
C LEU A 38 -7.49 4.98 6.39
N PHE A 39 -8.45 4.35 5.74
CA PHE A 39 -8.57 2.90 5.68
C PHE A 39 -8.24 2.43 4.27
N GLU A 40 -7.37 1.43 4.13
CA GLU A 40 -7.01 0.87 2.83
C GLU A 40 -7.24 -0.63 2.82
N GLY A 41 -7.94 -1.11 1.81
CA GLY A 41 -8.14 -2.54 1.54
C GLY A 41 -7.50 -2.92 0.21
N GLN A 42 -6.72 -3.99 0.17
CA GLN A 42 -6.04 -4.45 -1.02
C GLN A 42 -6.26 -5.96 -1.22
N LEU A 43 -6.49 -6.33 -2.48
CA LEU A 43 -6.49 -7.72 -2.92
C LEU A 43 -5.22 -7.93 -3.74
N LEU A 44 -4.35 -8.84 -3.31
CA LEU A 44 -3.01 -8.98 -3.85
C LEU A 44 -2.79 -10.36 -4.45
N VAL A 45 -2.35 -10.38 -5.71
CA VAL A 45 -1.79 -11.58 -6.33
C VAL A 45 -0.28 -11.56 -6.13
N ASN A 46 0.21 -12.58 -5.44
CA ASN A 46 1.61 -12.74 -5.06
C ASN A 46 2.28 -13.77 -5.97
N PHE A 47 3.37 -13.38 -6.60
CA PHE A 47 4.17 -14.21 -7.50
C PHE A 47 5.55 -14.41 -6.89
N GLN A 48 5.93 -15.66 -6.62
CA GLN A 48 7.30 -15.97 -6.25
C GLN A 48 8.22 -15.82 -7.47
N VAL A 49 9.06 -14.78 -7.45
CA VAL A 49 10.04 -14.49 -8.50
C VAL A 49 11.28 -15.36 -8.30
N VAL A 50 11.81 -15.39 -7.08
CA VAL A 50 13.02 -16.14 -6.73
C VAL A 50 12.81 -16.88 -5.41
N GLY A 51 13.31 -18.12 -5.33
CA GLY A 51 13.46 -18.85 -4.05
C GLY A 51 14.90 -18.76 -3.57
N ILE A 52 15.11 -18.47 -2.29
CA ILE A 52 16.42 -18.34 -1.66
C ILE A 52 16.54 -19.40 -0.57
N GLY A 53 17.29 -20.46 -0.85
CA GLY A 53 17.43 -21.60 0.04
C GLY A 53 16.12 -22.37 0.26
N SER A 54 15.97 -22.97 1.45
CA SER A 54 14.81 -23.81 1.79
C SER A 54 13.57 -23.01 2.25
N SER A 55 13.72 -21.71 2.52
CA SER A 55 12.69 -20.92 3.21
C SER A 55 12.64 -19.43 2.86
N GLY A 56 13.67 -18.85 2.22
CA GLY A 56 13.64 -17.47 1.75
C GLY A 56 13.02 -17.34 0.35
N ALA A 57 12.50 -16.16 0.03
CA ALA A 57 11.92 -15.89 -1.28
C ALA A 57 11.86 -14.38 -1.59
N ILE A 58 11.98 -14.04 -2.86
CA ILE A 58 11.57 -12.73 -3.39
C ILE A 58 10.22 -12.91 -4.06
N ARG A 59 9.26 -12.08 -3.68
CA ARG A 59 7.90 -12.05 -4.23
C ARG A 59 7.60 -10.71 -4.86
N ALA A 60 6.88 -10.74 -5.97
CA ALA A 60 6.21 -9.58 -6.53
C ALA A 60 4.72 -9.69 -6.21
N GLU A 61 4.10 -8.58 -5.87
CA GLU A 61 2.69 -8.50 -5.52
C GLU A 61 2.05 -7.43 -6.39
N VAL A 62 0.84 -7.67 -6.87
CA VAL A 62 0.07 -6.68 -7.61
C VAL A 62 -1.41 -6.90 -7.40
N GLY A 63 -2.18 -5.83 -7.39
CA GLY A 63 -3.62 -5.93 -7.44
C GLY A 63 -4.35 -4.61 -7.21
N PRO A 64 -5.69 -4.66 -7.17
CA PRO A 64 -6.49 -3.48 -6.90
C PRO A 64 -6.37 -3.06 -5.43
N SER A 65 -6.40 -1.75 -5.21
CA SER A 65 -6.50 -1.14 -3.89
C SER A 65 -7.76 -0.27 -3.79
N LEU A 66 -8.37 -0.26 -2.62
CA LEU A 66 -9.48 0.60 -2.26
C LEU A 66 -9.04 1.45 -1.08
N HIS A 67 -9.16 2.77 -1.21
CA HIS A 67 -8.80 3.74 -0.19
C HIS A 67 -10.08 4.45 0.25
N LEU A 68 -10.35 4.43 1.55
CA LEU A 68 -11.45 5.13 2.20
C LEU A 68 -10.84 6.20 3.09
N TRP A 69 -11.15 7.46 2.79
CA TRP A 69 -10.75 8.59 3.60
C TRP A 69 -11.99 9.15 4.29
N LYS A 70 -11.86 9.44 5.58
CA LYS A 70 -12.87 10.14 6.37
C LYS A 70 -12.28 11.45 6.91
N SER A 71 -12.89 12.57 6.59
CA SER A 71 -12.57 13.89 7.17
C SER A 71 -13.86 14.47 7.71
N GLU A 72 -13.92 14.79 9.01
CA GLU A 72 -15.08 15.32 9.75
C GLU A 72 -16.47 14.86 9.24
N ASP A 73 -17.03 15.52 8.21
CA ASP A 73 -18.37 15.24 7.65
C ASP A 73 -18.40 14.51 6.30
N GLU A 74 -17.24 14.20 5.69
CA GLU A 74 -17.15 13.62 4.36
C GLU A 74 -16.39 12.29 4.34
N THR A 75 -17.03 11.26 3.78
CA THR A 75 -16.41 9.96 3.50
C THR A 75 -16.20 9.82 1.99
N ARG A 76 -14.94 9.80 1.57
CA ARG A 76 -14.57 9.62 0.16
C ARG A 76 -13.98 8.22 -0.04
N SER A 77 -14.37 7.57 -1.13
CA SER A 77 -13.83 6.26 -1.53
C SER A 77 -13.11 6.36 -2.87
N ARG A 78 -12.01 5.61 -3.00
CA ARG A 78 -11.18 5.69 -4.20
C ARG A 78 -10.52 4.37 -4.55
N GLY A 79 -10.65 3.98 -5.81
CA GLY A 79 -9.91 2.87 -6.38
C GLY A 79 -8.50 3.27 -6.82
N GLY A 80 -7.55 2.37 -6.59
CA GLY A 80 -6.17 2.44 -7.04
C GLY A 80 -5.65 1.07 -7.45
N VAL A 81 -4.36 1.07 -7.81
CA VAL A 81 -3.59 -0.14 -8.08
C VAL A 81 -2.36 -0.10 -7.19
N VAL A 82 -2.05 -1.23 -6.58
CA VAL A 82 -0.85 -1.43 -5.79
C VAL A 82 0.06 -2.42 -6.48
N ALA A 83 1.35 -2.13 -6.47
CA ALA A 83 2.41 -3.06 -6.81
C ALA A 83 3.43 -3.08 -5.66
N ALA A 84 3.87 -4.26 -5.25
CA ALA A 84 4.86 -4.41 -4.20
C ALA A 84 5.89 -5.48 -4.52
N ALA A 85 7.04 -5.38 -3.87
CA ALA A 85 8.05 -6.41 -3.84
C ALA A 85 8.36 -6.76 -2.38
N ALA A 86 8.35 -8.05 -2.06
CA ALA A 86 8.65 -8.55 -0.73
C ALA A 86 9.87 -9.46 -0.76
N TYR A 87 10.81 -9.21 0.16
CA TYR A 87 11.94 -10.08 0.42
C TYR A 87 11.71 -10.80 1.75
N GLU A 88 11.63 -12.12 1.70
CA GLU A 88 11.44 -13.02 2.83
C GLU A 88 12.76 -13.74 3.17
N TRP A 89 13.13 -13.76 4.44
CA TRP A 89 14.27 -14.53 4.94
C TRP A 89 13.89 -15.40 6.15
N PRO A 90 14.50 -16.59 6.31
CA PRO A 90 14.31 -17.37 7.53
C PRO A 90 14.86 -16.63 8.74
N VAL A 91 14.05 -16.53 9.79
CA VAL A 91 14.49 -16.04 11.11
C VAL A 91 14.61 -17.21 12.08
N ALA A 92 13.57 -18.06 12.14
CA ALA A 92 13.56 -19.29 12.93
C ALA A 92 12.81 -20.39 12.19
N ARG A 93 12.77 -21.62 12.72
CA ARG A 93 12.13 -22.78 12.05
C ARG A 93 10.72 -22.49 11.53
N ARG A 94 9.89 -21.78 12.31
CA ARG A 94 8.49 -21.44 11.95
C ARG A 94 8.26 -19.96 11.61
N PHE A 95 9.29 -19.11 11.71
CA PHE A 95 9.16 -17.67 11.51
C PHE A 95 10.07 -17.20 10.37
N SER A 96 9.52 -16.38 9.50
CA SER A 96 10.25 -15.72 8.43
C SER A 96 10.10 -14.21 8.57
N GLY A 97 11.21 -13.49 8.53
CA GLY A 97 11.18 -12.04 8.40
C GLY A 97 10.78 -11.68 6.98
N ALA A 98 10.09 -10.56 6.83
CA ALA A 98 9.73 -10.03 5.53
C ALA A 98 9.91 -8.51 5.53
N ILE A 99 10.53 -7.98 4.49
CA ILE A 99 10.50 -6.56 4.17
C ILE A 99 9.73 -6.39 2.87
N ARG A 100 8.81 -5.44 2.85
CA ARG A 100 7.92 -5.16 1.73
C ARG A 100 8.09 -3.71 1.30
N LEU A 101 8.36 -3.52 0.02
CA LEU A 101 8.35 -2.22 -0.63
C LEU A 101 7.10 -2.14 -1.49
N GLU A 102 6.23 -1.17 -1.24
CA GLU A 102 4.99 -1.00 -1.99
C GLU A 102 4.93 0.37 -2.68
N GLY A 103 4.31 0.38 -3.85
CA GLY A 103 3.93 1.57 -4.59
C GLY A 103 2.45 1.52 -4.92
N ILE A 104 1.73 2.58 -4.58
CA ILE A 104 0.30 2.72 -4.82
C ILE A 104 0.10 3.85 -5.81
N LEU A 105 -0.62 3.56 -6.88
CA LEU A 105 -1.08 4.52 -7.87
C LEU A 105 -2.59 4.66 -7.76
N SER A 106 -3.05 5.87 -7.46
CA SER A 106 -4.48 6.19 -7.39
C SER A 106 -4.80 7.43 -8.23
N LYS A 107 -6.08 7.59 -8.60
CA LYS A 107 -6.54 8.81 -9.28
C LYS A 107 -6.28 10.05 -8.39
N SER A 108 -6.22 11.24 -8.99
CA SER A 108 -5.97 12.54 -8.31
C SER A 108 -6.90 12.79 -7.13
N TRP A 109 -6.40 13.09 -5.94
CA TRP A 109 -7.19 13.34 -4.72
C TRP A 109 -8.40 14.27 -4.93
N PHE A 110 -8.24 15.27 -5.77
CA PHE A 110 -9.27 16.24 -6.11
C PHE A 110 -10.24 15.74 -7.20
N ASP A 111 -11.53 16.01 -6.97
CA ASP A 111 -12.58 15.85 -7.97
C ASP A 111 -12.59 17.02 -8.95
N PRO A 112 -13.17 16.86 -10.16
CA PRO A 112 -13.18 17.91 -11.18
C PRO A 112 -13.83 19.25 -10.77
N GLY A 113 -14.61 19.27 -9.69
CA GLY A 113 -15.21 20.49 -9.14
C GLY A 113 -14.38 21.16 -8.03
N ASP A 114 -13.36 20.49 -7.50
CA ASP A 114 -12.59 20.95 -6.34
C ASP A 114 -11.37 21.81 -6.72
N LEU A 115 -10.97 21.81 -8.00
CA LEU A 115 -9.81 22.53 -8.50
C LEU A 115 -10.23 23.74 -9.35
N PRO A 116 -9.67 24.94 -9.11
CA PRO A 116 -9.69 26.04 -10.06
C PRO A 116 -9.29 25.56 -11.46
N SER A 117 -9.90 26.10 -12.52
CA SER A 117 -9.68 25.68 -13.92
C SER A 117 -8.23 25.80 -14.42
N GLU A 118 -7.37 26.42 -13.63
CA GLU A 118 -5.94 26.63 -13.86
C GLU A 118 -5.08 25.44 -13.39
N LEU A 119 -5.64 24.52 -12.59
CA LEU A 119 -4.91 23.40 -11.99
C LEU A 119 -5.29 22.06 -12.65
N GLU A 120 -4.27 21.35 -13.13
CA GLU A 120 -4.43 20.05 -13.80
C GLU A 120 -4.34 18.89 -12.80
N ARG A 121 -5.29 17.94 -12.90
CA ARG A 121 -5.34 16.75 -12.04
C ARG A 121 -4.17 15.83 -12.33
N ARG A 122 -3.38 15.51 -11.31
CA ARG A 122 -2.25 14.56 -11.42
C ARG A 122 -2.56 13.24 -10.74
N VAL A 123 -2.11 12.15 -11.37
CA VAL A 123 -2.10 10.82 -10.75
C VAL A 123 -1.33 10.92 -9.44
N THR A 124 -1.89 10.33 -8.39
CA THR A 124 -1.22 10.32 -7.09
C THR A 124 -0.47 9.02 -6.96
N TRP A 125 0.82 9.15 -6.69
CA TRP A 125 1.71 8.04 -6.41
C TRP A 125 2.14 8.13 -4.95
N ARG A 126 2.09 7.00 -4.24
CA ARG A 126 2.54 6.84 -2.86
C ARG A 126 3.47 5.65 -2.80
N TYR A 127 4.46 5.70 -1.92
CA TYR A 127 5.34 4.58 -1.65
C TYR A 127 5.34 4.27 -0.16
N GLY A 128 5.56 3.01 0.18
CA GLY A 128 5.57 2.51 1.55
C GLY A 128 6.65 1.46 1.74
N VAL A 129 7.16 1.38 2.97
CA VAL A 129 8.08 0.33 3.41
C VAL A 129 7.47 -0.33 4.64
N GLY A 130 7.27 -1.64 4.56
CA GLY A 130 6.77 -2.46 5.65
C GLY A 130 7.81 -3.46 6.11
N LEU A 131 7.94 -3.64 7.41
CA LEU A 131 8.67 -4.75 8.03
C LEU A 131 7.66 -5.65 8.73
N GLY A 132 7.76 -6.96 8.49
CA GLY A 132 6.81 -7.94 9.01
C GLY A 132 7.46 -9.24 9.42
N LEU A 133 6.73 -10.00 10.24
CA LEU A 133 7.08 -11.36 10.62
C LEU A 133 5.97 -12.29 10.14
N ARG A 134 6.34 -13.27 9.33
CA ARG A 134 5.43 -14.29 8.80
C ARG A 134 5.56 -15.56 9.62
N TYR A 135 4.45 -16.03 10.15
CA TYR A 135 4.37 -17.35 10.78
C TYR A 135 4.00 -18.42 9.76
N ARG A 136 4.68 -19.56 9.81
CA ARG A 136 4.37 -20.75 9.02
C ARG A 136 3.67 -21.76 9.93
N LEU A 137 2.35 -21.90 9.72
CA LEU A 137 1.56 -23.02 10.23
C LEU A 137 2.06 -24.34 9.64
#